data_AF-A0A4D4KY31-F1
#
_entry.id   AF-A0A4D4KY31-F1
#
_cell.length_a   1.000
_cell.length_b   1.000
_cell.length_c   1.000
_cell.angle_alpha   90.00
_cell.angle_beta   90.00
_cell.angle_gamma   90.00
#
_symmetry.space_group_name_H-M   'P 1'
#
loop_
_entity.id
_entity.type
_entity.pdbx_description
1 polymer ?
#
loop_
_entity_poly.entity_id
_entity_poly.type
_entity_poly.pdbx_seq_one_letter_code
_entity_poly.pdbx_strand_id
1 'polypeptide(L)'
;MLPGTAFVELALHAGDRVGCARLEELTLEAPLILPAHGGVQVRVTVSDPDDSGCRTLTVHSCEDGGEGPWLRHATGSLAPQSSTSARAALPASVWPPRDAEPVALDGHYERLAETGLRYGPVFQGLRGVWRRGTEVFAEVALPDEAEQDPRGFGLHPALLDAALHAVGAAATGTSEQIRLPFSWSGVSLYAAGAAMLRVRLTPTGPDGMALSMEVTDGTGAPVATVDSLATRPVFPEQVNAARGAVHRSLFQLNWRVLPGAETPANRAVAEVAPLDGVDWRDIAAFGEAIGAEGPCLRRWRVWSHPCPPLTATRYGT
;
A
#
# COMPACT_ATOMS: atom_id res chain seq x y z
N MET A 1 -4.12 -9.24 5.55
CA MET A 1 -3.45 -9.01 4.25
C MET A 1 -3.41 -7.52 4.06
N LEU A 2 -2.26 -6.98 3.70
CA LEU A 2 -2.08 -5.56 3.43
C LEU A 2 -2.80 -5.18 2.12
N PRO A 3 -3.52 -4.04 2.05
CA PRO A 3 -4.16 -3.60 0.81
C PRO A 3 -3.12 -3.17 -0.22
N GLY A 4 -3.46 -3.27 -1.51
CA GLY A 4 -2.57 -2.85 -2.61
C GLY A 4 -2.19 -1.37 -2.53
N THR A 5 -3.10 -0.55 -2.00
CA THR A 5 -2.93 0.90 -1.78
C THR A 5 -1.83 1.25 -0.78
N ALA A 6 -1.48 0.36 0.15
CA ALA A 6 -0.37 0.60 1.08
C ALA A 6 0.97 0.58 0.37
N PHE A 7 1.13 -0.21 -0.70
CA PHE A 7 2.34 -0.17 -1.53
C PHE A 7 2.44 1.12 -2.35
N VAL A 8 1.31 1.71 -2.75
CA VAL A 8 1.27 3.03 -3.40
C VAL A 8 1.73 4.12 -2.43
N GLU A 9 1.20 4.14 -1.20
CA GLU A 9 1.61 5.07 -0.15
C GLU A 9 3.11 4.92 0.20
N LEU A 10 3.60 3.68 0.39
CA LEU A 10 5.03 3.41 0.62
C LEU A 10 5.92 3.91 -0.54
N ALA A 11 5.45 3.77 -1.78
CA ALA A 11 6.19 4.21 -2.95
C ALA A 11 6.20 5.75 -3.10
N LEU A 12 5.07 6.42 -2.84
CA LEU A 12 4.97 7.88 -2.81
C LEU A 12 5.83 8.48 -1.69
N HIS A 13 5.80 7.90 -0.49
CA HIS A 13 6.64 8.32 0.64
C HIS A 13 8.14 8.16 0.36
N ALA A 14 8.53 7.07 -0.31
CA ALA A 14 9.91 6.88 -0.76
C ALA A 14 10.31 7.86 -1.88
N GLY A 15 9.37 8.17 -2.79
CA GLY A 15 9.54 9.14 -3.86
C GLY A 15 9.80 10.56 -3.37
N ASP A 16 9.01 11.04 -2.40
CA ASP A 16 9.19 12.35 -1.78
C ASP A 16 10.61 12.53 -1.21
N ARG A 17 11.10 11.54 -0.46
CA ARG A 17 12.45 11.53 0.12
C ARG A 17 13.60 11.56 -0.90
N VAL A 18 13.35 11.26 -2.18
CA VAL A 18 14.35 11.31 -3.26
C VAL A 18 14.05 12.37 -4.34
N GLY A 19 13.05 13.24 -4.11
CA GLY A 19 12.64 14.29 -5.05
C GLY A 19 11.81 13.81 -6.26
N CYS A 20 11.26 12.61 -6.20
CA CYS A 20 10.43 12.02 -7.26
C CYS A 20 8.96 11.95 -6.83
N ALA A 21 8.21 13.03 -7.05
CA ALA A 21 6.81 13.16 -6.61
C ALA A 21 5.77 12.47 -7.53
N ARG A 22 6.21 11.68 -8.52
CA ARG A 22 5.34 10.89 -9.40
C ARG A 22 5.77 9.42 -9.41
N LEU A 23 4.80 8.53 -9.24
CA LEU A 23 4.96 7.09 -9.40
C LEU A 23 4.51 6.72 -10.81
N GLU A 24 5.45 6.50 -11.73
CA GLU A 24 5.13 6.20 -13.12
C GLU A 24 4.53 4.80 -13.28
N GLU A 25 5.08 3.81 -12.57
CA GLU A 25 4.53 2.46 -12.51
C GLU A 25 4.70 1.85 -11.11
N LEU A 26 3.71 1.07 -10.66
CA LEU A 26 3.85 0.12 -9.56
C LEU A 26 3.06 -1.16 -9.86
N THR A 27 3.77 -2.27 -10.02
CA THR A 27 3.20 -3.60 -10.22
C THR A 27 3.31 -4.42 -8.93
N LEU A 28 2.19 -5.02 -8.51
CA LEU A 28 2.08 -5.85 -7.31
C LEU A 28 2.36 -7.32 -7.66
N GLU A 29 3.43 -7.89 -7.11
CA GLU A 29 3.90 -9.24 -7.41
C GLU A 29 3.37 -10.30 -6.44
N ALA A 30 3.32 -9.99 -5.13
CA ALA A 30 2.92 -10.93 -4.10
C ALA A 30 2.19 -10.23 -2.93
N PRO A 31 1.12 -10.82 -2.37
CA PRO A 31 0.42 -10.25 -1.24
C PRO A 31 1.30 -10.26 0.03
N LEU A 32 1.19 -9.22 0.85
CA LEU A 32 1.76 -9.22 2.19
C LEU A 32 0.70 -9.69 3.20
N ILE A 33 0.96 -10.81 3.86
CA ILE A 33 0.12 -11.33 4.94
C ILE A 33 0.67 -10.82 6.26
N LEU A 34 -0.12 -10.00 6.96
CA LEU A 34 0.20 -9.56 8.31
C LEU A 34 -0.13 -10.68 9.30
N PRO A 35 0.76 -10.99 10.27
CA PRO A 35 0.47 -11.97 11.31
C PRO A 35 -0.59 -11.42 12.28
N ALA A 36 -1.24 -12.31 13.04
CA ALA A 36 -2.20 -11.90 14.07
C ALA A 36 -1.52 -11.24 15.29
N HIS A 37 -0.23 -11.51 15.50
CA HIS A 37 0.59 -10.99 16.60
C HIS A 37 2.01 -10.72 16.08
N GLY A 38 2.67 -9.69 16.61
CA GLY A 38 3.99 -9.26 16.15
C GLY A 38 3.92 -8.38 14.89
N GLY A 39 5.08 -8.01 14.35
CA GLY A 39 5.20 -7.18 13.16
C GLY A 39 5.63 -7.92 11.89
N VAL A 40 5.94 -7.13 10.87
CA VAL A 40 6.78 -7.50 9.72
C VAL A 40 7.80 -6.39 9.52
N GLN A 41 9.01 -6.71 9.09
CA GLN A 41 9.95 -5.69 8.64
C GLN A 41 9.67 -5.38 7.18
N VAL A 42 9.49 -4.10 6.83
CA VAL A 42 9.28 -3.65 5.45
C VAL A 42 10.50 -2.87 4.98
N ARG A 43 10.96 -3.14 3.75
CA ARG A 43 12.06 -2.43 3.11
C ARG A 43 11.63 -1.93 1.75
N VAL A 44 11.71 -0.62 1.57
CA VAL A 44 11.59 0.04 0.26
C VAL A 44 13.00 0.37 -0.22
N THR A 45 13.39 -0.17 -1.36
CA THR A 45 14.69 0.11 -1.99
C THR A 45 14.45 0.95 -3.24
N VAL A 46 15.14 2.08 -3.34
CA VAL A 46 15.09 2.99 -4.49
C VAL A 46 16.50 3.07 -5.11
N SER A 47 16.60 3.02 -6.43
CA SER A 47 17.89 3.14 -7.12
C SER A 47 18.39 4.57 -7.19
N ASP A 48 19.67 4.71 -7.56
CA ASP A 48 20.19 5.93 -8.17
C ASP A 48 19.36 6.35 -9.39
N PRO A 49 19.36 7.65 -9.75
CA PRO A 49 18.60 8.13 -10.89
C PRO A 49 19.30 7.77 -12.20
N ASP A 50 18.53 7.49 -13.24
CA ASP A 50 19.02 7.40 -14.61
C ASP A 50 19.20 8.80 -15.26
N ASP A 51 19.60 8.83 -16.53
CA ASP A 51 19.81 10.05 -17.31
C ASP A 51 18.55 10.95 -17.43
N SER A 52 17.35 10.40 -17.19
CA SER A 52 16.08 11.13 -17.17
C SER A 52 15.65 11.58 -15.76
N GLY A 53 16.42 11.21 -14.73
CA GLY A 53 16.08 11.41 -13.33
C GLY A 53 15.14 10.34 -12.75
N CYS A 54 14.74 9.34 -13.54
CA CYS A 54 13.86 8.27 -13.09
C CYS A 54 14.61 7.28 -12.20
N ARG A 55 13.91 6.66 -11.26
CA ARG A 55 14.46 5.71 -10.28
C ARG A 55 13.60 4.46 -10.23
N THR A 56 14.23 3.29 -10.20
CA THR A 56 13.52 2.04 -9.93
C THR A 56 13.23 1.90 -8.44
N LEU A 57 12.10 1.29 -8.09
CA LEU A 57 11.66 1.04 -6.72
C LEU A 57 11.26 -0.43 -6.55
N THR A 58 11.58 -1.01 -5.40
CA THR A 58 11.08 -2.32 -4.98
C THR A 58 10.66 -2.30 -3.51
N VAL A 59 9.58 -3.02 -3.18
CA VAL A 59 9.10 -3.19 -1.80
C VAL A 59 9.20 -4.66 -1.41
N HIS A 60 9.87 -4.93 -0.30
CA HIS A 60 10.04 -6.26 0.27
C HIS A 60 9.58 -6.30 1.72
N SER A 61 9.21 -7.49 2.22
CA SER A 61 9.09 -7.73 3.65
C SER A 61 9.72 -9.05 4.10
N CYS A 62 9.99 -9.16 5.39
CA CYS A 62 10.25 -10.42 6.08
C CYS A 62 9.55 -10.43 7.45
N GLU A 63 9.51 -11.61 8.08
CA GLU A 63 8.94 -11.79 9.41
C GLU A 63 9.69 -10.96 10.47
N ASP A 64 9.02 -10.71 11.59
CA ASP A 64 9.60 -10.00 12.72
C ASP A 64 10.90 -10.68 13.22
N GLY A 65 11.85 -9.90 13.70
CA GLY A 65 13.23 -10.35 13.97
C GLY A 65 14.18 -10.39 12.78
N GLY A 66 13.69 -10.43 11.53
CA GLY A 66 14.50 -10.16 10.33
C GLY A 66 15.45 -11.28 9.87
N GLU A 67 15.42 -12.45 10.51
CA GLU A 67 16.27 -13.61 10.18
C GLU A 67 15.75 -14.42 8.97
N GLY A 68 14.52 -14.15 8.51
CA GLY A 68 13.88 -14.82 7.37
C GLY A 68 14.23 -14.24 5.99
N PRO A 69 13.91 -14.97 4.90
CA PRO A 69 14.09 -14.48 3.54
C PRO A 69 13.17 -13.28 3.24
N TRP A 70 13.71 -12.28 2.55
CA TRP A 70 12.93 -11.12 2.10
C TRP A 70 12.09 -11.48 0.87
N LEU A 71 10.77 -11.42 1.00
CA LEU A 71 9.82 -11.59 -0.10
C LEU A 71 9.56 -10.24 -0.77
N ARG A 72 9.67 -10.17 -2.10
CA ARG A 72 9.29 -8.97 -2.87
C ARG A 72 7.78 -8.95 -3.08
N HIS A 73 7.16 -7.80 -2.80
CA HIS A 73 5.72 -7.58 -2.91
C HIS A 73 5.35 -6.67 -4.07
N ALA A 74 6.20 -5.70 -4.39
CA ALA A 74 5.97 -4.76 -5.48
C ALA A 74 7.29 -4.32 -6.13
N THR A 75 7.19 -3.97 -7.41
CA THR A 75 8.26 -3.34 -8.20
C THR A 75 7.68 -2.18 -8.99
N GLY A 76 8.45 -1.14 -9.25
CA GLY A 76 7.94 0.06 -9.91
C GLY A 76 9.03 1.06 -10.30
N SER A 77 8.58 2.23 -10.75
CA SER A 77 9.43 3.35 -11.15
C SER A 77 8.86 4.68 -10.67
N LEU A 78 9.76 5.55 -10.22
CA LEU A 78 9.51 6.89 -9.73
C LEU A 78 10.13 7.89 -10.70
N ALA A 79 9.44 8.99 -10.96
CA ALA A 79 9.94 10.10 -11.79
C ALA A 79 9.87 11.43 -11.04
N PRO A 80 10.77 12.40 -11.38
CA PRO A 80 10.57 13.80 -11.04
C PRO A 80 9.22 14.28 -11.60
N GLN A 81 8.49 15.08 -10.83
CA GLN A 81 7.23 15.64 -11.32
C GLN A 81 7.52 16.65 -12.43
N SER A 82 7.14 16.32 -13.66
CA SER A 82 7.20 17.25 -14.79
C SER A 82 6.34 18.48 -14.48
N SER A 83 6.90 19.69 -14.65
CA SER A 83 6.21 20.96 -14.46
C SER A 83 4.98 21.15 -15.37
N THR A 84 4.90 20.37 -16.45
CA THR A 84 3.77 20.30 -17.39
C THR A 84 2.68 19.30 -16.97
N SER A 85 2.78 18.67 -15.79
CA SER A 85 1.68 17.89 -15.21
C SER A 85 0.50 18.83 -14.93
N ALA A 86 -0.40 18.93 -15.92
CA ALA A 86 -1.57 19.76 -15.84
C ALA A 86 -2.43 19.23 -14.70
N ARG A 87 -2.44 19.97 -13.58
CA ARG A 87 -3.28 19.73 -12.41
C ARG A 87 -4.71 19.54 -12.91
N ALA A 88 -5.18 18.29 -12.97
CA ALA A 88 -6.46 17.94 -13.55
C ALA A 88 -7.56 18.59 -12.69
N ALA A 89 -7.99 19.77 -13.11
CA ALA A 89 -8.98 20.55 -12.41
C ALA A 89 -10.34 19.90 -12.67
N LEU A 90 -10.73 18.97 -11.79
CA LEU A 90 -12.08 18.41 -11.73
C LEU A 90 -13.10 19.56 -11.81
N PRO A 91 -13.85 19.70 -12.92
CA PRO A 91 -14.74 20.84 -13.09
C PRO A 91 -16.11 20.52 -12.49
N ALA A 92 -16.23 20.61 -11.16
CA ALA A 92 -17.53 20.72 -10.50
C ALA A 92 -17.42 21.34 -9.10
N SER A 93 -17.96 22.54 -8.91
CA SER A 93 -18.31 23.09 -7.59
C SER A 93 -19.59 22.46 -7.00
N VAL A 94 -20.17 21.47 -7.68
CA VAL A 94 -21.44 20.82 -7.34
C VAL A 94 -21.17 19.33 -7.15
N TRP A 95 -21.37 18.86 -5.92
CA TRP A 95 -21.23 17.45 -5.55
C TRP A 95 -22.50 16.96 -4.84
N PRO A 96 -23.02 15.76 -5.17
CA PRO A 96 -22.63 14.92 -6.30
C PRO A 96 -22.92 15.59 -7.66
N PRO A 97 -22.36 15.09 -8.77
CA PRO A 97 -22.66 15.62 -10.11
C PRO A 97 -24.16 15.53 -10.41
N ARG A 98 -24.74 16.58 -11.01
CA ARG A 98 -26.20 16.72 -11.20
C ARG A 98 -26.86 15.58 -11.97
N ASP A 99 -26.12 14.97 -12.89
CA ASP A 99 -26.60 13.91 -13.79
C ASP A 99 -26.10 12.51 -13.37
N ALA A 100 -25.70 12.34 -12.11
CA ALA A 100 -25.25 11.06 -11.55
C ALA A 100 -26.33 10.46 -10.64
N GLU A 101 -26.75 9.23 -10.95
CA GLU A 101 -27.77 8.50 -10.19
C GLU A 101 -27.16 7.88 -8.93
N PRO A 102 -27.80 7.97 -7.75
CA PRO A 102 -27.29 7.37 -6.52
C PRO A 102 -27.36 5.84 -6.57
N VAL A 103 -26.32 5.18 -6.06
CA VAL A 103 -26.23 3.73 -5.92
C VAL A 103 -26.48 3.36 -4.45
N ALA A 104 -27.40 2.42 -4.21
CA ALA A 104 -27.73 1.98 -2.86
C ALA A 104 -26.58 1.16 -2.24
N LEU A 105 -26.16 1.53 -1.03
CA LEU A 105 -25.06 0.88 -0.29
C LEU A 105 -25.55 -0.04 0.84
N ASP A 106 -26.86 -0.13 1.08
CA ASP A 106 -27.44 -0.98 2.13
C ASP A 106 -27.00 -2.44 1.97
N GLY A 107 -26.43 -3.02 3.02
CA GLY A 107 -25.93 -4.40 3.01
C GLY A 107 -24.69 -4.65 2.13
N HIS A 108 -23.99 -3.60 1.65
CA HIS A 108 -22.89 -3.76 0.69
C HIS A 108 -21.70 -4.55 1.28
N TYR A 109 -21.26 -4.19 2.49
CA TYR A 109 -20.13 -4.85 3.14
C TYR A 109 -20.49 -6.25 3.66
N GLU A 110 -21.76 -6.49 4.01
CA GLU A 110 -22.31 -7.78 4.36
C GLU A 110 -22.27 -8.75 3.17
N ARG A 111 -22.73 -8.31 1.98
CA ARG A 111 -22.64 -9.11 0.73
C ARG A 111 -21.18 -9.40 0.34
N LEU A 112 -20.26 -8.46 0.57
CA LEU A 112 -18.82 -8.70 0.39
C LEU A 112 -18.29 -9.74 1.40
N ALA A 113 -18.71 -9.67 2.67
CA ALA A 113 -18.34 -10.66 3.68
C ALA A 113 -18.87 -12.08 3.38
N GLU A 114 -20.07 -12.19 2.79
CA GLU A 114 -20.67 -13.45 2.32
C GLU A 114 -19.86 -14.09 1.17
N THR A 115 -19.30 -13.28 0.27
CA THR A 115 -18.37 -13.76 -0.80
C THR A 115 -16.93 -13.98 -0.33
N GLY A 116 -16.66 -13.81 0.97
CA GLY A 116 -15.35 -14.03 1.60
C GLY A 116 -14.46 -12.78 1.73
N LEU A 117 -14.89 -11.63 1.20
CA LEU A 117 -14.22 -10.34 1.36
C LEU A 117 -14.67 -9.62 2.63
N ARG A 118 -14.09 -10.02 3.76
CA ARG A 118 -14.32 -9.37 5.06
C ARG A 118 -13.42 -8.15 5.22
N TYR A 119 -14.00 -6.96 5.09
CA TYR A 119 -13.36 -5.69 5.42
C TYR A 119 -13.60 -5.32 6.89
N GLY A 120 -12.54 -5.00 7.63
CA GLY A 120 -12.65 -4.45 8.98
C GLY A 120 -13.11 -2.98 8.98
N PRO A 121 -13.54 -2.41 10.13
CA PRO A 121 -14.19 -1.10 10.18
C PRO A 121 -13.43 0.03 9.46
N VAL A 122 -12.10 0.10 9.62
CA VAL A 122 -11.23 1.10 8.97
C VAL A 122 -11.31 1.07 7.42
N PHE A 123 -11.65 -0.08 6.83
CA PHE A 123 -11.85 -0.27 5.38
C PHE A 123 -13.32 -0.10 4.95
N GLN A 124 -14.24 0.13 5.89
CA GLN A 124 -15.66 0.38 5.62
C GLN A 124 -15.97 1.87 5.38
N GLY A 125 -15.03 2.61 4.80
CA GLY A 125 -15.09 4.07 4.65
C GLY A 125 -16.01 4.61 3.55
N LEU A 126 -16.74 3.77 2.82
CA LEU A 126 -17.61 4.19 1.71
C LEU A 126 -18.90 4.85 2.23
N ARG A 127 -19.08 6.15 1.96
CA ARG A 127 -20.20 6.96 2.47
C ARG A 127 -21.29 7.22 1.42
N GLY A 128 -20.92 7.32 0.15
CA GLY A 128 -21.87 7.49 -0.95
C GLY A 128 -21.27 7.11 -2.30
N VAL A 129 -22.10 6.58 -3.20
CA VAL A 129 -21.72 6.25 -4.58
C VAL A 129 -22.79 6.77 -5.53
N TRP A 130 -22.35 7.36 -6.65
CA TRP A 130 -23.20 7.79 -7.75
C TRP A 130 -22.62 7.33 -9.08
N ARG A 131 -23.46 7.18 -10.09
CA ARG A 131 -23.06 6.70 -11.41
C ARG A 131 -23.59 7.59 -12.52
N ARG A 132 -22.74 7.89 -13.51
CA ARG A 132 -23.14 8.59 -14.74
C ARG A 132 -22.60 7.84 -15.95
N GLY A 133 -23.46 7.07 -16.63
CA GLY A 133 -23.05 6.23 -17.75
C GLY A 133 -22.07 5.13 -17.31
N THR A 134 -20.79 5.28 -17.65
CA THR A 134 -19.67 4.41 -17.22
C THR A 134 -18.84 4.99 -16.08
N GLU A 135 -19.03 6.27 -15.74
CA GLU A 135 -18.31 6.94 -14.66
C GLU A 135 -18.92 6.58 -13.29
N VAL A 136 -18.05 6.38 -12.30
CA VAL A 136 -18.44 6.16 -10.90
C VAL A 136 -17.87 7.30 -10.05
N PHE A 137 -18.70 7.87 -9.21
CA PHE A 137 -18.33 8.90 -8.23
C PHE A 137 -18.49 8.31 -6.84
N ALA A 138 -17.49 8.50 -5.98
CA ALA A 138 -17.48 7.97 -4.62
C ALA A 138 -17.16 9.08 -3.62
N GLU A 139 -17.89 9.10 -2.52
CA GLU A 139 -17.51 9.84 -1.32
C GLU A 139 -17.07 8.84 -0.26
N VAL A 140 -15.85 9.00 0.22
CA VAL A 140 -15.22 8.13 1.23
C VAL A 140 -14.70 8.96 2.38
N ALA A 141 -14.82 8.43 3.59
CA ALA A 141 -14.27 9.04 4.81
C ALA A 141 -13.82 7.94 5.75
N LEU A 142 -12.74 8.17 6.50
CA LEU A 142 -12.35 7.30 7.59
C LEU A 142 -13.53 7.19 8.61
N PRO A 143 -13.68 6.05 9.30
CA PRO A 143 -14.61 5.97 10.45
C PRO A 143 -14.21 6.96 11.55
N ASP A 144 -15.19 7.42 12.32
CA ASP A 144 -14.92 8.35 13.44
C ASP A 144 -14.18 7.63 14.59
N GLU A 145 -14.28 6.30 14.64
CA GLU A 145 -13.58 5.39 15.54
C GLU A 145 -12.16 5.02 15.08
N ALA A 146 -11.68 5.56 13.96
CA ALA A 146 -10.30 5.35 13.53
C ALA A 146 -9.34 6.17 14.40
N GLU A 147 -8.71 5.52 15.39
CA GLU A 147 -7.72 6.15 16.31
C GLU A 147 -6.44 6.65 15.61
N GLN A 148 -6.30 6.45 14.29
CA GLN A 148 -5.12 6.83 13.52
C GLN A 148 -5.25 8.24 12.94
N ASP A 149 -4.27 9.10 13.22
CA ASP A 149 -4.21 10.45 12.65
C ASP A 149 -3.93 10.38 11.12
N PRO A 150 -4.86 10.79 10.25
CA PRO A 150 -4.66 10.72 8.80
C PRO A 150 -3.45 11.53 8.33
N ARG A 151 -3.02 12.55 9.10
CA ARG A 151 -1.85 13.38 8.81
C ARG A 151 -0.52 12.64 8.89
N GLY A 152 -0.51 11.40 9.39
CA GLY A 152 0.64 10.50 9.31
C GLY A 152 0.92 9.95 7.90
N PHE A 153 -0.03 10.09 6.97
CA PHE A 153 0.04 9.57 5.61
C PHE A 153 -0.02 10.67 4.55
N GLY A 154 0.62 10.43 3.41
CA GLY A 154 0.34 11.14 2.18
C GLY A 154 -1.11 10.91 1.78
N LEU A 155 -1.47 9.65 1.51
CA LEU A 155 -2.84 9.23 1.22
C LEU A 155 -3.16 7.95 1.99
N HIS A 156 -4.02 8.07 3.02
CA HIS A 156 -4.30 6.97 3.94
C HIS A 156 -4.73 5.68 3.18
N PRO A 157 -3.99 4.55 3.30
CA PRO A 157 -4.20 3.39 2.46
C PRO A 157 -5.64 2.84 2.45
N ALA A 158 -6.30 2.78 3.60
CA ALA A 158 -7.69 2.30 3.69
C ALA A 158 -8.72 3.27 3.09
N LEU A 159 -8.40 4.57 3.00
CA LEU A 159 -9.27 5.58 2.40
C LEU A 159 -9.21 5.51 0.88
N LEU A 160 -8.01 5.28 0.33
CA LEU A 160 -7.82 4.96 -1.09
C LEU A 160 -8.45 3.60 -1.45
N ASP A 161 -8.33 2.59 -0.59
CA ASP A 161 -8.90 1.24 -0.81
C ASP A 161 -10.43 1.29 -0.83
N ALA A 162 -11.04 2.00 0.13
CA ALA A 162 -12.49 2.23 0.18
C ALA A 162 -13.04 2.92 -1.08
N ALA A 163 -12.25 3.77 -1.75
CA ALA A 163 -12.67 4.37 -3.03
C ALA A 163 -12.82 3.33 -4.14
N LEU A 164 -12.00 2.27 -4.12
CA LEU A 164 -12.06 1.19 -5.11
C LEU A 164 -13.30 0.30 -4.92
N HIS A 165 -13.85 0.21 -3.70
CA HIS A 165 -15.09 -0.53 -3.44
C HIS A 165 -16.28 0.02 -4.23
N ALA A 166 -16.28 1.32 -4.53
CA ALA A 166 -17.33 1.96 -5.33
C ALA A 166 -17.47 1.34 -6.74
N VAL A 167 -16.38 0.82 -7.32
CA VAL A 167 -16.39 0.10 -8.61
C VAL A 167 -17.23 -1.18 -8.52
N GLY A 168 -17.13 -1.89 -7.39
CA GLY A 168 -17.94 -3.07 -7.11
C GLY A 168 -19.39 -2.72 -6.79
N ALA A 169 -19.61 -1.65 -6.00
CA ALA A 169 -20.95 -1.17 -5.66
C ALA A 169 -21.75 -0.72 -6.90
N ALA A 170 -21.13 -0.01 -7.85
CA ALA A 170 -21.78 0.54 -9.04
C ALA A 170 -21.93 -0.47 -10.21
N ALA A 171 -21.46 -1.71 -10.05
CA ALA A 171 -21.47 -2.73 -11.08
C ALA A 171 -22.89 -3.26 -11.35
N THR A 172 -23.44 -2.96 -12.54
CA THR A 172 -24.75 -3.48 -12.97
C THR A 172 -24.59 -4.78 -13.74
N GLY A 173 -24.52 -5.91 -13.03
CA GLY A 173 -24.52 -7.25 -13.62
C GLY A 173 -24.18 -8.34 -12.62
N THR A 174 -24.57 -9.59 -12.93
CA THR A 174 -24.33 -10.77 -12.09
C THR A 174 -22.92 -11.35 -12.20
N SER A 175 -21.93 -10.54 -12.63
CA SER A 175 -20.54 -10.97 -12.64
C SER A 175 -19.94 -10.72 -11.26
N GLU A 176 -20.09 -11.70 -10.38
CA GLU A 176 -19.57 -11.72 -8.99
C GLU A 176 -18.02 -11.77 -8.93
N GLN A 177 -17.33 -11.55 -10.06
CA GLN A 177 -15.87 -11.54 -10.12
C GLN A 177 -15.31 -10.29 -9.46
N ILE A 178 -14.84 -10.49 -8.23
CA ILE A 178 -13.98 -9.59 -7.48
C ILE A 178 -12.79 -9.21 -8.38
N ARG A 179 -12.56 -7.91 -8.55
CA ARG A 179 -11.37 -7.38 -9.23
C ARG A 179 -10.46 -6.72 -8.21
N LEU A 180 -9.20 -7.14 -8.16
CA LEU A 180 -8.18 -6.53 -7.31
C LEU A 180 -7.21 -5.67 -8.12
N PRO A 181 -6.69 -4.57 -7.56
CA PRO A 181 -5.51 -3.86 -8.07
C PRO A 181 -4.36 -4.81 -8.38
N PHE A 182 -3.74 -4.64 -9.53
CA PHE A 182 -2.50 -5.35 -9.88
C PHE A 182 -1.38 -4.41 -10.34
N SER A 183 -1.70 -3.39 -11.14
CA SER A 183 -0.71 -2.41 -11.59
C SER A 183 -1.30 -1.00 -11.56
N TRP A 184 -0.49 -0.05 -11.11
CA TRP A 184 -0.79 1.38 -11.04
C TRP A 184 0.15 2.10 -12.00
N SER A 185 -0.36 3.13 -12.68
CA SER A 185 0.45 3.97 -13.56
C SER A 185 0.10 5.44 -13.37
N GLY A 186 1.14 6.28 -13.33
CA GLY A 186 1.01 7.73 -13.24
C GLY A 186 0.26 8.21 -12.00
N VAL A 187 0.62 7.70 -10.80
CA VAL A 187 0.08 8.22 -9.54
C VAL A 187 0.82 9.51 -9.19
N SER A 188 0.09 10.57 -8.85
CA SER A 188 0.64 11.85 -8.40
C SER A 188 -0.16 12.36 -7.20
N LEU A 189 0.54 12.78 -6.15
CA LEU A 189 -0.04 13.32 -4.92
C LEU A 189 0.19 14.83 -4.86
N TYR A 190 -0.88 15.59 -4.57
CA TYR A 190 -0.88 17.06 -4.56
C TYR A 190 -1.15 17.67 -3.17
N ALA A 191 -1.76 16.90 -2.27
CA ALA A 191 -2.03 17.26 -0.89
C ALA A 191 -2.01 16.00 -0.01
N ALA A 192 -1.59 16.13 1.25
CA ALA A 192 -1.45 15.03 2.19
C ALA A 192 -2.45 15.11 3.36
N GLY A 193 -2.67 14.00 4.06
CA GLY A 193 -3.40 13.97 5.33
C GLY A 193 -4.92 14.13 5.25
N ALA A 194 -5.53 13.90 4.09
CA ALA A 194 -6.98 13.97 3.93
C ALA A 194 -7.71 12.83 4.68
N ALA A 195 -8.71 13.17 5.49
CA ALA A 195 -9.57 12.22 6.20
C ALA A 195 -10.80 11.78 5.38
N MET A 196 -11.13 12.53 4.32
CA MET A 196 -12.29 12.36 3.46
C MET A 196 -11.89 12.69 2.02
N LEU A 197 -12.32 11.87 1.07
CA LEU A 197 -12.09 12.07 -0.36
C LEU A 197 -13.40 12.04 -1.15
N ARG A 198 -13.41 12.80 -2.24
CA ARG A 198 -14.35 12.71 -3.34
C ARG A 198 -13.59 12.25 -4.57
N VAL A 199 -14.05 11.15 -5.14
CA VAL A 199 -13.31 10.40 -6.17
C VAL A 199 -14.18 10.25 -7.41
N ARG A 200 -13.60 10.50 -8.59
CA ARG A 200 -14.17 10.13 -9.89
C ARG A 200 -13.33 9.00 -10.47
N LEU A 201 -13.99 7.91 -10.84
CA LEU A 201 -13.42 6.71 -11.44
C LEU A 201 -13.98 6.57 -12.85
N THR A 202 -13.10 6.50 -13.85
CA THR A 202 -13.48 6.40 -15.26
C THR A 202 -12.82 5.17 -15.90
N PRO A 203 -13.56 4.22 -16.48
CA PRO A 203 -12.96 3.09 -17.19
C PRO A 203 -12.02 3.53 -18.31
N THR A 204 -10.82 2.96 -18.33
CA THR A 204 -9.83 3.14 -19.38
C THR A 204 -9.69 1.84 -20.18
N GLY A 205 -9.70 1.96 -21.51
CA GLY A 205 -9.68 0.81 -22.43
C GLY A 205 -11.06 0.19 -22.69
N PRO A 206 -11.16 -0.72 -23.68
CA PRO A 206 -12.43 -1.27 -24.17
C PRO A 206 -13.00 -2.43 -23.33
N ASP A 207 -12.20 -3.01 -22.44
CA ASP A 207 -12.58 -4.17 -21.61
C ASP A 207 -13.05 -3.80 -20.19
N GLY A 208 -12.90 -2.53 -19.80
CA GLY A 208 -13.21 -2.05 -18.45
C GLY A 208 -12.34 -2.64 -17.34
N MET A 209 -11.18 -3.23 -17.68
CA MET A 209 -10.26 -3.82 -16.72
C MET A 209 -9.32 -2.79 -16.07
N ALA A 210 -9.18 -1.62 -16.69
CA ALA A 210 -8.44 -0.49 -16.14
C ALA A 210 -9.36 0.72 -15.84
N LEU A 211 -8.91 1.58 -14.92
CA LEU A 211 -9.63 2.77 -14.45
C LEU A 211 -8.64 3.93 -14.32
N SER A 212 -8.99 5.14 -14.76
CA SER A 212 -8.35 6.37 -14.28
C SER A 212 -9.09 6.89 -13.03
N MET A 213 -8.39 7.65 -12.19
CA MET A 213 -8.92 8.18 -10.95
C MET A 213 -8.52 9.63 -10.72
N GLU A 214 -9.50 10.48 -10.43
CA GLU A 214 -9.30 11.87 -9.99
C GLU A 214 -9.80 11.99 -8.54
N VAL A 215 -8.94 12.47 -7.64
CA VAL A 215 -9.19 12.49 -6.18
C VAL A 215 -9.14 13.94 -5.67
N THR A 216 -10.18 14.34 -4.95
CA THR A 216 -10.31 15.64 -4.27
C THR A 216 -10.69 15.47 -2.80
N ASP A 217 -10.55 16.51 -1.99
CA ASP A 217 -11.06 16.53 -0.62
C ASP A 217 -12.56 16.93 -0.56
N GLY A 218 -13.11 17.05 0.66
CA GLY A 218 -14.50 17.50 0.87
C GLY A 218 -14.79 18.95 0.44
N THR A 219 -13.76 19.77 0.14
CA THR A 219 -13.90 21.13 -0.41
C THR A 219 -13.83 21.16 -1.95
N GLY A 220 -13.36 20.07 -2.57
CA GLY A 220 -13.06 19.99 -4.00
C GLY A 220 -11.62 20.36 -4.36
N ALA A 221 -10.72 20.50 -3.38
CA ALA A 221 -9.30 20.74 -3.65
C ALA A 221 -8.62 19.45 -4.14
N PRO A 222 -7.73 19.49 -5.16
CA PRO A 222 -7.07 18.29 -5.68
C PRO A 222 -6.16 17.64 -4.65
N VAL A 223 -6.37 16.34 -4.41
CA VAL A 223 -5.55 15.49 -3.52
C VAL A 223 -4.62 14.60 -4.32
N ALA A 224 -5.12 13.86 -5.31
CA ALA A 224 -4.31 12.95 -6.12
C ALA A 224 -4.92 12.68 -7.51
N THR A 225 -4.11 12.16 -8.43
CA THR A 225 -4.56 11.56 -9.69
C THR A 225 -3.88 10.21 -9.91
N VAL A 226 -4.56 9.31 -10.62
CA VAL A 226 -4.01 8.06 -11.17
C VAL A 226 -4.39 7.98 -12.64
N ASP A 227 -3.40 7.95 -13.53
CA ASP A 227 -3.64 7.88 -14.98
C ASP A 227 -4.24 6.53 -15.38
N SER A 228 -3.79 5.44 -14.76
CA SER A 228 -4.37 4.10 -14.93
C SER A 228 -4.17 3.19 -13.72
N LEU A 229 -5.21 2.46 -13.34
CA LEU A 229 -5.22 1.38 -12.38
C LEU A 229 -5.74 0.12 -13.08
N ALA A 230 -4.84 -0.79 -13.42
CA ALA A 230 -5.17 -2.08 -13.99
C ALA A 230 -5.60 -3.06 -12.89
N THR A 231 -6.78 -3.66 -13.05
CA THR A 231 -7.36 -4.64 -12.14
C THR A 231 -7.39 -6.03 -12.75
N ARG A 232 -7.38 -7.07 -11.91
CA ARG A 232 -7.49 -8.47 -12.34
C ARG A 232 -8.63 -9.18 -11.63
N PRO A 233 -9.44 -9.99 -12.33
CA PRO A 233 -10.41 -10.86 -11.67
C PRO A 233 -9.68 -11.90 -10.82
N VAL A 234 -10.21 -12.17 -9.63
CA VAL A 234 -9.77 -13.25 -8.73
C VAL A 234 -10.97 -14.04 -8.25
N PHE A 235 -10.79 -15.35 -8.16
CA PHE A 235 -11.77 -16.25 -7.58
C PHE A 235 -11.56 -16.35 -6.05
N PRO A 236 -12.61 -16.49 -5.23
CA PRO A 236 -12.49 -16.56 -3.76
C PRO A 236 -11.52 -17.64 -3.26
N GLU A 237 -11.40 -18.74 -3.98
CA GLU A 237 -10.47 -19.84 -3.70
C GLU A 237 -9.00 -19.38 -3.79
N GLN A 238 -8.68 -18.45 -4.69
CA GLN A 238 -7.32 -17.91 -4.83
C GLN A 238 -6.96 -16.98 -3.68
N VAL A 239 -7.92 -16.18 -3.20
CA VAL A 239 -7.75 -15.31 -2.02
C VAL A 239 -7.56 -16.15 -0.75
N ASN A 240 -8.30 -17.26 -0.61
CA ASN A 240 -8.13 -18.22 0.48
C ASN A 240 -6.84 -19.03 0.35
N ALA A 241 -6.45 -19.43 -0.87
CA ALA A 241 -5.19 -20.12 -1.12
C ALA A 241 -3.98 -19.23 -0.80
N ALA A 242 -4.02 -17.94 -1.07
CA ALA A 242 -2.97 -16.99 -0.67
C ALA A 242 -2.77 -16.94 0.86
N ARG A 243 -3.86 -17.05 1.65
CA ARG A 243 -3.80 -17.16 3.12
C ARG A 243 -3.28 -18.53 3.58
N GLY A 244 -3.60 -19.61 2.87
CA GLY A 244 -3.22 -20.98 3.24
C GLY A 244 -1.83 -21.44 2.75
N ALA A 245 -1.32 -20.89 1.65
CA ALA A 245 -0.07 -21.34 1.01
C ALA A 245 1.17 -21.00 1.84
N VAL A 246 1.16 -19.86 2.55
CA VAL A 246 2.20 -19.46 3.50
C VAL A 246 2.34 -20.50 4.63
N HIS A 247 1.23 -21.10 5.08
CA HIS A 247 1.22 -22.16 6.09
C HIS A 247 1.50 -23.58 5.56
N ARG A 248 1.74 -23.77 4.26
CA ARG A 248 1.96 -25.13 3.67
C ARG A 248 3.16 -25.28 2.74
N SER A 249 3.95 -24.23 2.51
CA SER A 249 5.20 -24.32 1.74
C SER A 249 6.40 -24.76 2.58
N LEU A 250 6.28 -25.90 3.28
CA LEU A 250 7.42 -26.55 3.96
C LEU A 250 8.32 -27.25 2.92
N PHE A 251 9.10 -26.46 2.17
CA PHE A 251 10.17 -26.98 1.32
C PHE A 251 11.43 -27.22 2.15
N GLN A 252 11.79 -28.49 2.36
CA GLN A 252 13.06 -28.82 3.02
C GLN A 252 14.24 -28.57 2.07
N LEU A 253 15.01 -27.54 2.37
CA LEU A 253 16.19 -27.13 1.62
C LEU A 253 17.36 -28.07 1.94
N ASN A 254 17.66 -29.01 1.05
CA ASN A 254 18.73 -30.00 1.25
C ASN A 254 19.97 -29.65 0.42
N TRP A 255 20.86 -28.83 0.98
CA TRP A 255 22.10 -28.42 0.32
C TRP A 255 23.10 -29.57 0.28
N ARG A 256 23.50 -29.97 -0.93
CA ARG A 256 24.61 -30.91 -1.15
C ARG A 256 25.82 -30.15 -1.67
N VAL A 257 26.91 -30.13 -0.90
CA VAL A 257 28.18 -29.55 -1.34
C VAL A 257 28.72 -30.36 -2.52
N LEU A 258 28.92 -29.70 -3.66
CA LEU A 258 29.62 -30.28 -4.80
C LEU A 258 31.14 -30.22 -4.55
N PRO A 259 31.90 -31.31 -4.77
CA PRO A 259 33.35 -31.28 -4.62
C PRO A 259 33.97 -30.32 -5.65
N GLY A 260 34.82 -29.40 -5.19
CA GLY A 260 35.61 -28.50 -6.07
C GLY A 260 35.11 -27.05 -6.20
N ALA A 261 34.14 -26.61 -5.40
CA ALA A 261 33.78 -25.20 -5.34
C ALA A 261 34.82 -24.38 -4.55
N GLU A 262 35.69 -23.64 -5.25
CA GLU A 262 36.52 -22.60 -4.65
C GLU A 262 35.69 -21.40 -4.18
N THR A 263 36.09 -20.77 -3.08
CA THR A 263 35.35 -19.66 -2.45
C THR A 263 35.51 -18.36 -3.25
N PRO A 264 34.43 -17.71 -3.71
CA PRO A 264 34.53 -16.35 -4.27
C PRO A 264 34.93 -15.37 -3.18
N ALA A 265 36.05 -14.68 -3.36
CA ALA A 265 36.51 -13.65 -2.44
C ALA A 265 35.64 -12.37 -2.54
N ASN A 266 35.39 -11.76 -1.39
CA ASN A 266 34.85 -10.40 -1.19
C ASN A 266 33.61 -9.99 -2.03
N ARG A 267 32.43 -10.15 -1.44
CA ARG A 267 31.35 -9.16 -1.58
C ARG A 267 31.20 -8.40 -0.26
N ALA A 268 31.47 -7.10 -0.29
CA ALA A 268 31.13 -6.21 0.81
C ALA A 268 29.61 -5.96 0.78
N VAL A 269 28.92 -6.29 1.87
CA VAL A 269 27.55 -5.82 2.12
C VAL A 269 27.66 -4.60 3.02
N ALA A 270 27.25 -3.44 2.53
CA ALA A 270 27.19 -2.24 3.36
C ALA A 270 25.90 -2.28 4.19
N GLU A 271 26.05 -2.47 5.50
CA GLU A 271 24.96 -2.32 6.46
C GLU A 271 24.76 -0.83 6.73
N VAL A 272 23.68 -0.25 6.18
CA VAL A 272 23.35 1.16 6.36
C VAL A 272 22.52 1.32 7.63
N ALA A 273 23.16 1.82 8.68
CA ALA A 273 22.47 2.26 9.90
C ALA A 273 21.56 3.47 9.62
N PRO A 274 20.44 3.64 10.35
CA PRO A 274 19.42 4.62 10.00
C PRO A 274 19.87 6.06 10.21
N LEU A 275 19.57 6.90 9.23
CA LEU A 275 19.57 8.36 9.39
C LEU A 275 18.32 8.80 10.18
N ASP A 276 18.56 9.70 11.12
CA ASP A 276 17.62 10.69 11.67
C ASP A 276 16.49 10.23 12.61
N GLY A 277 16.49 8.98 13.10
CA GLY A 277 15.77 8.61 14.34
C GLY A 277 14.26 8.89 14.33
N VAL A 278 13.62 8.85 13.16
CA VAL A 278 12.20 9.16 12.98
C VAL A 278 11.32 7.99 13.44
N ASP A 279 10.31 8.33 14.24
CA ASP A 279 9.38 7.40 14.87
C ASP A 279 8.28 6.96 13.86
N TRP A 280 8.03 5.65 13.74
CA TRP A 280 7.19 5.04 12.70
C TRP A 280 5.78 4.62 13.18
N ARG A 281 5.38 5.11 14.36
CA ARG A 281 4.03 5.06 15.00
C ARG A 281 2.88 4.65 14.06
N ASP A 282 2.15 3.55 14.27
CA ASP A 282 2.32 2.45 15.21
C ASP A 282 1.63 1.20 14.63
N ILE A 283 2.38 0.12 14.35
CA ILE A 283 1.79 -1.14 13.84
C ILE A 283 1.02 -1.88 14.94
N ALA A 284 1.32 -1.65 16.23
CA ALA A 284 0.51 -2.20 17.31
C ALA A 284 -0.90 -1.59 17.33
N ALA A 285 -1.05 -0.29 17.03
CA ALA A 285 -2.37 0.32 16.84
C ALA A 285 -3.15 -0.27 15.65
N PHE A 286 -2.46 -0.69 14.59
CA PHE A 286 -3.09 -1.44 13.49
C PHE A 286 -3.47 -2.88 13.90
N GLY A 287 -2.74 -3.50 14.82
CA GLY A 287 -3.03 -4.82 15.39
C GLY A 287 -4.14 -4.82 16.45
N GLU A 288 -4.22 -3.79 17.29
CA GLU A 288 -5.28 -3.63 18.30
C GLU A 288 -6.65 -3.38 17.64
N ALA A 289 -6.68 -2.69 16.49
CA ALA A 289 -7.87 -2.51 15.66
C ALA A 289 -8.48 -3.81 15.07
N ILE A 290 -7.87 -4.97 15.30
CA ILE A 290 -8.35 -6.30 14.87
C ILE A 290 -8.98 -7.11 16.03
N GLY A 291 -8.95 -6.60 17.27
CA GLY A 291 -9.90 -6.96 18.35
C GLY A 291 -9.44 -7.92 19.46
N ALA A 292 -9.09 -7.34 20.62
CA ALA A 292 -9.43 -7.78 22.01
C ALA A 292 -8.86 -9.13 22.57
N GLU A 293 -8.39 -9.30 23.82
CA GLU A 293 -8.16 -8.46 25.01
C GLU A 293 -6.79 -8.81 25.70
N GLY A 294 -6.37 -8.06 26.74
CA GLY A 294 -5.02 -8.10 27.34
C GLY A 294 -4.68 -9.25 28.34
N PRO A 295 -3.66 -9.13 29.23
CA PRO A 295 -2.91 -7.93 29.62
C PRO A 295 -1.37 -7.98 29.43
N CYS A 296 -0.78 -6.78 29.28
CA CYS A 296 0.59 -6.36 29.63
C CYS A 296 1.73 -7.40 29.73
N LEU A 297 2.73 -7.26 28.86
CA LEU A 297 4.14 -7.29 29.29
C LEU A 297 4.99 -6.29 28.47
N ARG A 298 5.49 -5.25 29.13
CA ARG A 298 6.29 -4.17 28.51
C ARG A 298 7.72 -4.61 28.23
N ARG A 299 8.27 -4.33 27.03
CA ARG A 299 9.61 -3.71 26.92
C ARG A 299 9.92 -3.07 25.56
N TRP A 300 9.90 -1.74 25.53
CA TRP A 300 10.59 -0.93 24.52
C TRP A 300 12.09 -0.86 24.83
N ARG A 301 12.94 -0.62 23.82
CA ARG A 301 14.17 0.16 24.01
C ARG A 301 14.75 0.76 22.72
N VAL A 302 14.59 2.08 22.58
CA VAL A 302 15.45 2.98 21.80
C VAL A 302 16.51 3.54 22.75
N TRP A 303 17.77 3.76 22.32
CA TRP A 303 18.71 4.79 22.84
C TRP A 303 20.00 4.87 22.00
N SER A 304 20.68 6.03 22.06
CA SER A 304 22.05 6.30 21.60
C SER A 304 23.04 6.29 22.80
N HIS A 305 24.35 6.61 22.76
CA HIS A 305 25.23 7.31 21.80
C HIS A 305 26.69 6.75 21.92
N PRO A 306 27.71 7.22 21.16
CA PRO A 306 28.95 6.47 20.94
C PRO A 306 30.04 6.62 22.02
N CYS A 307 31.02 5.71 22.01
CA CYS A 307 32.32 5.85 22.68
C CYS A 307 33.46 5.22 21.83
N PRO A 308 34.72 5.68 21.92
CA PRO A 308 35.77 5.48 20.90
C PRO A 308 36.65 4.22 21.16
N PRO A 309 37.67 3.89 20.33
CA PRO A 309 38.18 2.53 20.24
C PRO A 309 39.11 2.14 21.38
N LEU A 310 38.99 0.89 21.85
CA LEU A 310 39.90 0.30 22.84
C LEU A 310 41.04 -0.47 22.15
N THR A 311 42.26 -0.07 22.47
CA THR A 311 43.49 -0.74 22.06
C THR A 311 43.70 -2.02 22.87
N ALA A 312 44.00 -3.14 22.21
CA ALA A 312 44.25 -4.40 22.91
C ALA A 312 45.60 -4.38 23.66
N THR A 313 45.57 -4.58 24.97
CA THR A 313 46.77 -4.82 25.79
C THR A 313 46.83 -6.30 26.16
N ARG A 314 47.92 -7.00 25.83
CA ARG A 314 48.18 -8.35 26.33
C ARG A 314 48.61 -8.28 27.79
N TYR A 315 48.07 -9.16 28.63
CA TYR A 315 48.72 -9.56 29.88
C TYR A 315 49.39 -10.92 29.68
N GLY A 316 50.67 -10.99 30.06
CA GLY A 316 51.35 -12.26 30.32
C GLY A 316 51.00 -12.79 31.72
N THR A 317 51.47 -14.00 31.99
CA THR A 317 51.33 -14.75 33.26
C THR A 317 51.72 -13.97 34.50
#